data_AF-A0A497J0A5-F1
#
_entry.id   AF-A0A497J0A5-F1
#
_cell.length_a   1.000
_cell.length_b   1.000
_cell.length_c   1.000
_cell.angle_alpha   90.00
_cell.angle_beta   90.00
_cell.angle_gamma   90.00
#
_symmetry.space_group_name_H-M   'P 1'
#
loop_
_entity.id
_entity.type
_entity.pdbx_description
1 polymer ?
#
loop_
_entity_poly.entity_id
_entity_poly.type
_entity_poly.pdbx_seq_one_letter_code
_entity_poly.pdbx_strand_id
1 'polypeptide(L)'
;MTEEEQSDERLRKLERAFREGRISEETYAELKSKYSACARVLGLVDPNHPARREIDEASALADEVVELFVSGGVSMVTCDSIGAMRLVSAIDKALEKASSDLDLMVAKSAALCLAAQFKTAEEIIDRVLSLDPNHFEARQRKDHWERWRHLFHYPPWSEGASTLHPIIIENLRHERSIQIVRDGLQLGVAVFRPALPSHFPKGLSPAMRCKWETVLSETPYGPILAHYILIEDDPVNPFRAEGFIPALRPKEVNPMSSYWLMHRLLAMPSCFIVITNGQRVLYNKRYVFPETLRTKLKSILDKFASEPKERGIEAFRKAAKWHMEHFDMKTIRF
;
A
#
# COMPACT_ATOMS: atom_id res chain seq x y z
N MET A 1 -14.93 23.46 1.28
CA MET A 1 -13.82 22.98 0.45
C MET A 1 -13.03 21.95 1.22
N THR A 2 -12.83 20.77 0.66
CA THR A 2 -11.96 19.74 1.22
C THR A 2 -10.50 20.21 1.22
N GLU A 3 -9.62 19.61 2.04
CA GLU A 3 -8.18 19.95 2.04
C GLU A 3 -7.49 19.72 0.68
N GLU A 4 -8.07 18.83 -0.12
CA GLU A 4 -7.69 18.54 -1.51
C GLU A 4 -8.05 19.69 -2.45
N GLU A 5 -9.29 20.17 -2.42
CA GLU A 5 -9.72 21.34 -3.19
C GLU A 5 -8.91 22.60 -2.82
N GLN A 6 -8.46 22.70 -1.57
CA GLN A 6 -7.58 23.79 -1.13
C GLN A 6 -6.14 23.63 -1.65
N SER A 7 -5.66 22.40 -1.84
CA SER A 7 -4.29 22.13 -2.31
C SER A 7 -4.18 22.31 -3.82
N ASP A 8 -5.17 21.85 -4.58
CA ASP A 8 -5.25 22.07 -6.03
C ASP A 8 -5.38 23.56 -6.37
N GLU A 9 -6.19 24.30 -5.61
CA GLU A 9 -6.32 25.74 -5.76
C GLU A 9 -5.02 26.48 -5.43
N ARG A 10 -4.25 26.00 -4.45
CA ARG A 10 -2.90 26.52 -4.14
C ARG A 10 -1.91 26.22 -5.27
N LEU A 11 -1.97 25.03 -5.88
CA LEU A 11 -1.12 24.65 -7.01
C LEU A 11 -1.41 25.53 -8.24
N ARG A 12 -2.69 25.74 -8.57
CA ARG A 12 -3.11 26.64 -9.66
C ARG A 12 -2.66 28.08 -9.45
N LYS A 13 -2.78 28.59 -8.21
CA LYS A 13 -2.30 29.93 -7.84
C LYS A 13 -0.78 30.02 -7.92
N LEU A 14 -0.07 28.97 -7.53
CA LEU A 14 1.38 28.90 -7.61
C LEU A 14 1.86 28.92 -9.07
N GLU A 15 1.26 28.11 -9.95
CA GLU A 15 1.60 28.10 -11.38
C GLU A 15 1.35 29.46 -12.05
N ARG A 16 0.23 30.12 -11.70
CA ARG A 16 -0.07 31.46 -12.18
C ARG A 16 0.98 32.47 -11.70
N ALA A 17 1.35 32.41 -10.42
CA ALA A 17 2.37 33.30 -9.87
C ALA A 17 3.74 33.11 -10.53
N PHE A 18 4.13 31.87 -10.86
CA PHE A 18 5.37 31.59 -11.57
C PHE A 18 5.35 32.11 -13.02
N ARG A 19 4.27 31.85 -13.78
CA ARG A 19 4.13 32.35 -15.16
C ARG A 19 4.14 33.88 -15.25
N GLU A 20 3.62 34.54 -14.22
CA GLU A 20 3.61 36.00 -14.13
C GLU A 20 4.92 36.57 -13.56
N GLY A 21 5.93 35.74 -13.30
CA GLY A 21 7.23 36.17 -12.77
C GLY A 21 7.19 36.70 -11.34
N ARG A 22 6.12 36.40 -10.58
CA ARG A 22 5.91 36.88 -9.20
C ARG A 22 6.70 36.09 -8.15
N ILE A 23 7.27 34.94 -8.53
CA ILE A 23 8.10 34.10 -7.66
C ILE A 23 9.29 33.58 -8.46
N SER A 24 10.42 33.36 -7.78
CA SER A 24 11.62 32.79 -8.40
C SER A 24 11.44 31.31 -8.74
N GLU A 25 12.31 30.78 -9.61
CA GLU A 25 12.32 29.36 -9.98
C GLU A 25 12.62 28.45 -8.78
N GLU A 26 13.54 28.84 -7.89
CA GLU A 26 13.82 28.12 -6.64
C GLU A 26 12.60 28.08 -5.70
N THR A 27 11.94 29.23 -5.48
CA THR A 27 10.74 29.30 -4.65
C THR A 27 9.57 28.55 -5.28
N TYR A 28 9.46 28.57 -6.61
CA TYR A 28 8.49 27.76 -7.33
C TYR A 28 8.77 26.27 -7.17
N ALA A 29 10.02 25.81 -7.32
CA ALA A 29 10.38 24.41 -7.15
C ALA A 29 10.10 23.92 -5.71
N GLU A 30 10.44 24.72 -4.70
CA GLU A 30 10.20 24.40 -3.29
C GLU A 30 8.70 24.35 -2.96
N LEU A 31 7.93 25.38 -3.37
CA LEU A 31 6.49 25.44 -3.11
C LEU A 31 5.72 24.45 -3.96
N LYS A 32 6.16 24.17 -5.19
CA LYS A 32 5.57 23.14 -6.04
C LYS A 32 5.80 21.79 -5.40
N SER A 33 7.03 21.47 -4.95
CA SER A 33 7.33 20.25 -4.20
C SER A 33 6.48 20.12 -2.94
N LYS A 34 6.31 21.21 -2.18
CA LYS A 34 5.47 21.25 -0.97
C LYS A 34 3.97 21.05 -1.27
N TYR A 35 3.44 21.71 -2.29
CA TYR A 35 2.03 21.60 -2.65
C TYR A 35 1.74 20.36 -3.50
N SER A 36 2.70 19.80 -4.24
CA SER A 36 2.60 18.51 -4.93
C SER A 36 2.73 17.35 -3.96
N ALA A 37 3.51 17.50 -2.88
CA ALA A 37 3.49 16.57 -1.76
C ALA A 37 2.14 16.61 -1.02
N CYS A 38 1.44 17.76 -1.03
CA CYS A 38 0.05 17.86 -0.55
C CYS A 38 -1.00 17.45 -1.61
N ALA A 39 -0.69 17.55 -2.91
CA ALA A 39 -1.55 17.14 -4.01
C ALA A 39 -1.41 15.64 -4.23
N ARG A 40 -2.23 14.94 -3.45
CA ARG A 40 -2.60 13.52 -3.41
C ARG A 40 -2.54 12.79 -4.76
N VAL A 41 -1.34 12.40 -5.21
CA VAL A 41 -1.24 11.44 -6.31
C VAL A 41 -1.46 10.05 -5.72
N LEU A 42 -2.55 9.39 -6.12
CA LEU A 42 -2.78 7.97 -5.81
C LEU A 42 -1.78 7.04 -6.56
N GLY A 43 -0.69 7.59 -7.06
CA GLY A 43 0.22 6.93 -8.01
C GLY A 43 -0.55 6.48 -9.25
N LEU A 44 -0.30 5.24 -9.65
CA LEU A 44 -0.89 4.64 -10.84
C LEU A 44 -2.38 4.30 -10.71
N VAL A 45 -3.03 4.58 -9.57
CA VAL A 45 -4.49 4.44 -9.43
C VAL A 45 -5.21 5.78 -9.30
N ASP A 46 -4.53 6.89 -9.56
CA ASP A 46 -5.18 8.18 -9.75
C ASP A 46 -6.14 8.11 -10.96
N PRO A 47 -7.46 8.37 -10.79
CA PRO A 47 -8.40 8.42 -11.91
C PRO A 47 -8.06 9.48 -12.96
N ASN A 48 -7.35 10.53 -12.56
CA ASN A 48 -6.94 11.64 -13.42
C ASN A 48 -5.53 11.45 -14.01
N HIS A 49 -4.91 10.29 -13.83
CA HIS A 49 -3.59 10.01 -14.37
C HIS A 49 -3.56 10.20 -15.90
N PRO A 50 -2.56 10.88 -16.49
CA PRO A 50 -2.52 11.17 -17.94
C PRO A 50 -2.54 9.92 -18.82
N ALA A 51 -2.05 8.80 -18.29
CA ALA A 51 -2.05 7.47 -18.93
C ALA A 51 -3.13 6.52 -18.38
N ARG A 52 -4.18 7.03 -17.70
CA ARG A 52 -5.18 6.22 -16.99
C ARG A 52 -5.70 5.05 -17.83
N ARG A 53 -6.10 5.34 -19.07
CA ARG A 53 -6.65 4.34 -20.00
C ARG A 53 -5.63 3.24 -20.30
N GLU A 54 -4.41 3.62 -20.65
CA GLU A 54 -3.34 2.68 -20.97
C GLU A 54 -2.92 1.85 -19.75
N ILE A 55 -2.93 2.43 -18.55
CA ILE A 55 -2.71 1.70 -17.29
C ILE A 55 -3.80 0.67 -17.06
N ASP A 56 -5.07 1.01 -17.28
CA ASP A 56 -6.20 0.09 -17.09
C ASP A 56 -6.13 -1.07 -18.10
N GLU A 57 -5.81 -0.78 -19.37
CA GLU A 57 -5.60 -1.80 -20.41
C GLU A 57 -4.43 -2.74 -20.05
N ALA A 58 -3.31 -2.20 -19.57
CA ALA A 58 -2.16 -2.99 -19.15
C ALA A 58 -2.42 -3.79 -17.85
N SER A 59 -3.20 -3.24 -16.92
CA SER A 59 -3.61 -3.94 -15.71
C SER A 59 -4.55 -5.10 -16.03
N ALA A 60 -5.53 -4.90 -16.92
CA ALA A 60 -6.44 -5.97 -17.36
C ALA A 60 -5.67 -7.08 -18.09
N LEU A 61 -4.68 -6.71 -18.91
CA LEU A 61 -3.80 -7.69 -19.54
C LEU A 61 -2.97 -8.45 -18.50
N ALA A 62 -2.48 -7.79 -17.45
CA ALA A 62 -1.79 -8.47 -16.35
C ALA A 62 -2.70 -9.46 -15.62
N ASP A 63 -3.99 -9.15 -15.45
CA ASP A 63 -4.98 -10.08 -14.88
C ASP A 63 -5.21 -11.31 -15.80
N GLU A 64 -5.06 -11.15 -17.12
CA GLU A 64 -5.18 -12.22 -18.13
C GLU A 64 -3.95 -13.13 -18.15
N VAL A 65 -2.74 -12.56 -18.17
CA VAL A 65 -1.51 -13.31 -18.49
C VAL A 65 -0.69 -13.75 -17.28
N VAL A 66 -0.96 -13.19 -16.10
CA VAL A 66 -0.23 -13.50 -14.86
C VAL A 66 -1.08 -14.41 -13.99
N GLU A 67 -0.62 -15.63 -13.80
CA GLU A 67 -1.25 -16.59 -12.91
C GLU A 67 -0.50 -16.69 -11.59
N LEU A 68 -1.26 -16.73 -10.50
CA LEU A 68 -0.75 -16.85 -9.14
C LEU A 68 -1.37 -18.05 -8.45
N PHE A 69 -0.53 -18.90 -7.88
CA PHE A 69 -0.97 -20.07 -7.14
C PHE A 69 -0.07 -20.36 -5.94
N VAL A 70 -0.56 -21.20 -5.04
CA VAL A 70 0.20 -21.66 -3.86
C VAL A 70 0.71 -23.06 -4.13
N SER A 71 2.01 -23.27 -4.00
CA SER A 71 2.64 -24.60 -4.03
C SER A 71 3.58 -24.74 -2.84
N GLY A 72 3.38 -25.78 -2.03
CA GLY A 72 4.19 -26.01 -0.82
C GLY A 72 4.16 -24.86 0.20
N GLY A 73 3.04 -24.12 0.28
CA GLY A 73 2.92 -22.93 1.15
C GLY A 73 3.62 -21.67 0.63
N VAL A 74 4.18 -21.73 -0.58
CA VAL A 74 4.85 -20.60 -1.23
C VAL A 74 3.98 -20.10 -2.39
N SER A 75 3.77 -18.78 -2.45
CA SER A 75 3.15 -18.14 -3.60
C SER A 75 4.12 -18.17 -4.78
N MET A 76 3.67 -18.74 -5.89
CA MET A 76 4.36 -18.84 -7.17
C MET A 76 3.65 -17.96 -8.20
N VAL A 77 4.41 -17.47 -9.17
CA VAL A 77 3.90 -16.72 -10.32
C VAL A 77 4.28 -17.45 -11.60
N THR A 78 3.35 -17.56 -12.53
CA THR A 78 3.59 -18.05 -13.89
C THR A 78 3.03 -17.08 -14.91
N CYS A 79 3.77 -16.91 -16.01
CA CYS A 79 3.39 -16.10 -17.15
C CYS A 79 4.18 -16.64 -18.34
N ASP A 80 3.54 -16.87 -19.47
CA ASP A 80 4.26 -17.27 -20.68
C ASP A 80 5.03 -16.07 -21.26
N SER A 81 6.09 -16.33 -22.02
CA SER A 81 6.96 -15.27 -22.54
C SER A 81 6.25 -14.34 -23.53
N ILE A 82 5.24 -14.83 -24.27
CA ILE A 82 4.47 -14.03 -25.22
C ILE A 82 3.55 -13.08 -24.44
N GLY A 83 2.83 -13.60 -23.44
CA GLY A 83 2.01 -12.82 -22.51
C GLY A 83 2.83 -11.75 -21.78
N ALA A 84 4.01 -12.12 -21.26
CA ALA A 84 4.89 -11.19 -20.57
C ALA A 84 5.38 -10.06 -21.49
N MET A 85 5.77 -10.36 -22.74
CA MET A 85 6.18 -9.33 -23.71
C MET A 85 5.00 -8.46 -24.17
N ARG A 86 3.79 -9.01 -24.33
CA ARG A 86 2.57 -8.21 -24.56
C ARG A 86 2.34 -7.21 -23.42
N LEU A 87 2.56 -7.65 -22.18
CA LEU A 87 2.43 -6.80 -21.00
C LEU A 87 3.47 -5.68 -20.98
N VAL A 88 4.74 -5.96 -21.34
CA VAL A 88 5.77 -4.93 -21.52
C VAL A 88 5.32 -3.89 -22.55
N SER A 89 4.83 -4.32 -23.71
CA SER A 89 4.33 -3.40 -24.76
C SER A 89 3.11 -2.60 -24.32
N ALA A 90 2.22 -3.16 -23.50
CA ALA A 90 1.07 -2.43 -22.96
C ALA A 90 1.52 -1.33 -21.98
N ILE A 91 2.51 -1.63 -21.12
CA ILE A 91 3.11 -0.63 -20.21
C ILE A 91 3.86 0.45 -21.00
N ASP A 92 4.51 0.10 -22.10
CA ASP A 92 5.18 1.08 -22.98
C ASP A 92 4.20 2.12 -23.54
N LYS A 93 2.98 1.71 -23.90
CA LYS A 93 1.93 2.67 -24.32
C LYS A 93 1.55 3.65 -23.20
N ALA A 94 1.52 3.18 -21.94
CA ALA A 94 1.29 4.07 -20.80
C ALA A 94 2.46 5.04 -20.60
N LEU A 95 3.69 4.56 -20.76
CA LEU A 95 4.91 5.38 -20.70
C LEU A 95 5.00 6.39 -21.87
N GLU A 96 4.43 6.11 -23.04
CA GLU A 96 4.33 7.11 -24.12
C GLU A 96 3.50 8.33 -23.70
N LYS A 97 2.49 8.14 -22.83
CA LYS A 97 1.65 9.22 -22.27
C LYS A 97 2.26 9.87 -21.04
N ALA A 98 3.05 9.11 -20.28
CA ALA A 98 3.65 9.54 -19.01
C ALA A 98 5.12 9.09 -18.93
N SER A 99 5.98 9.65 -19.78
CA SER A 99 7.34 9.15 -20.03
C SER A 99 8.31 9.30 -18.85
N SER A 100 7.96 10.12 -17.86
CA SER A 100 8.73 10.34 -16.64
C SER A 100 8.13 9.67 -15.41
N ASP A 101 7.08 8.86 -15.57
CA ASP A 101 6.45 8.18 -14.46
C ASP A 101 7.32 7.00 -13.97
N LEU A 102 7.87 7.14 -12.77
CA LEU A 102 8.80 6.18 -12.21
C LEU A 102 8.11 4.89 -11.76
N ASP A 103 6.86 4.95 -11.30
CA ASP A 103 6.11 3.76 -10.91
C ASP A 103 5.78 2.89 -12.13
N LEU A 104 5.44 3.50 -13.27
CA LEU A 104 5.30 2.78 -14.55
C LEU A 104 6.61 2.12 -14.99
N MET A 105 7.75 2.78 -14.78
CA MET A 105 9.07 2.19 -15.07
C MET A 105 9.36 1.00 -14.16
N VAL A 106 9.03 1.09 -12.86
CA VAL A 106 9.13 -0.05 -11.93
C VAL A 106 8.20 -1.19 -12.36
N ALA A 107 6.98 -0.89 -12.80
CA ALA A 107 6.06 -1.89 -13.34
C ALA A 107 6.58 -2.55 -14.62
N LYS A 108 7.20 -1.79 -15.52
CA LYS A 108 7.88 -2.31 -16.72
C LYS A 108 9.01 -3.25 -16.35
N SER A 109 9.86 -2.88 -15.38
CA SER A 109 10.91 -3.75 -14.87
C SER A 109 10.35 -5.08 -14.36
N ALA A 110 9.23 -5.04 -13.64
CA ALA A 110 8.53 -6.25 -13.18
C ALA A 110 8.04 -7.13 -14.35
N ALA A 111 7.46 -6.53 -15.39
CA ALA A 111 6.99 -7.27 -16.58
C ALA A 111 8.16 -7.87 -17.38
N LEU A 112 9.30 -7.16 -17.46
CA LEU A 112 10.53 -7.68 -18.06
C LEU A 112 11.10 -8.87 -17.29
N CYS A 113 10.99 -8.89 -15.96
CA CYS A 113 11.35 -10.08 -15.17
C CYS A 113 10.47 -11.29 -15.53
N LEU A 114 9.16 -11.10 -15.73
CA LEU A 114 8.29 -12.17 -16.22
C LEU A 114 8.71 -12.66 -17.62
N ALA A 115 9.20 -11.75 -18.47
CA ALA A 115 9.72 -12.07 -19.80
C ALA A 115 11.17 -12.60 -19.80
N ALA A 116 11.74 -12.92 -18.63
CA ALA A 116 13.12 -13.34 -18.43
C ALA A 116 14.19 -12.35 -18.97
N GLN A 117 13.83 -11.08 -19.15
CA GLN A 117 14.73 -9.99 -19.57
C GLN A 117 15.39 -9.31 -18.36
N PHE A 118 16.04 -10.09 -17.49
CA PHE A 118 16.51 -9.62 -16.19
C PHE A 118 17.50 -8.45 -16.26
N LYS A 119 18.46 -8.48 -17.19
CA LYS A 119 19.43 -7.40 -17.34
C LYS A 119 18.76 -6.08 -17.72
N THR A 120 17.82 -6.10 -18.67
CA THR A 120 17.07 -4.89 -19.06
C THR A 120 16.16 -4.42 -17.93
N ALA A 121 15.57 -5.35 -17.16
CA ALA A 121 14.81 -4.99 -15.97
C ALA A 121 15.66 -4.26 -14.92
N GLU A 122 16.91 -4.68 -14.71
CA GLU A 122 17.87 -4.03 -13.80
C GLU A 122 18.26 -2.64 -14.31
N GLU A 123 18.55 -2.49 -15.60
CA GLU A 123 18.88 -1.20 -16.23
C GLU A 123 17.74 -0.17 -16.05
N ILE A 124 16.49 -0.62 -16.10
CA ILE A 124 15.33 0.24 -15.81
C ILE A 124 15.31 0.67 -14.34
N ILE A 125 15.59 -0.23 -13.40
CA ILE A 125 15.65 0.12 -11.96
C ILE A 125 16.79 1.10 -11.69
N ASP A 126 17.95 0.92 -12.31
CA ASP A 126 19.08 1.85 -12.20
C ASP A 126 18.70 3.23 -12.74
N ARG A 127 17.93 3.29 -13.83
CA ARG A 127 17.39 4.55 -14.36
C ARG A 127 16.37 5.19 -13.43
N VAL A 128 15.49 4.41 -12.78
CA VAL A 128 14.56 4.95 -11.78
C VAL A 128 15.36 5.56 -10.62
N LEU A 129 16.37 4.86 -10.12
CA LEU A 129 17.19 5.32 -8.98
C LEU A 129 18.13 6.48 -9.31
N SER A 130 18.49 6.68 -10.59
CA SER A 130 19.22 7.88 -10.99
C SER A 130 18.35 9.14 -11.02
N LEU A 131 17.04 8.98 -11.23
CA LEU A 131 16.05 10.06 -11.23
C LEU A 131 15.49 10.34 -9.83
N ASP A 132 15.16 9.28 -9.09
CA ASP A 132 14.78 9.35 -7.68
C ASP A 132 15.55 8.29 -6.88
N PRO A 133 16.68 8.66 -6.26
CA PRO A 133 17.44 7.75 -5.42
C PRO A 133 16.62 7.17 -4.27
N ASN A 134 15.60 7.89 -3.78
CA ASN A 134 14.81 7.50 -2.61
C ASN A 134 13.54 6.72 -2.98
N HIS A 135 13.34 6.38 -4.26
CA HIS A 135 12.20 5.59 -4.70
C HIS A 135 12.18 4.24 -3.97
N PHE A 136 11.19 4.06 -3.08
CA PHE A 136 11.19 2.94 -2.12
C PHE A 136 11.25 1.58 -2.82
N GLU A 137 10.30 1.28 -3.71
CA GLU A 137 10.25 -0.04 -4.36
C GLU A 137 11.45 -0.31 -5.27
N ALA A 138 11.90 0.67 -6.06
CA ALA A 138 13.10 0.53 -6.88
C ALA A 138 14.35 0.26 -6.05
N ARG A 139 14.52 0.96 -4.91
CA ARG A 139 15.66 0.77 -4.02
C ARG A 139 15.65 -0.62 -3.40
N GLN A 140 14.51 -1.06 -2.87
CA GLN A 140 14.40 -2.40 -2.28
C GLN A 140 14.60 -3.50 -3.34
N ARG A 141 14.11 -3.30 -4.56
CA ARG A 141 14.41 -4.19 -5.70
C ARG A 141 15.90 -4.26 -5.98
N LYS A 142 16.62 -3.13 -6.01
CA LYS A 142 18.07 -3.10 -6.26
C LYS A 142 18.86 -3.78 -5.15
N ASP A 143 18.55 -3.48 -3.89
CA ASP A 143 19.29 -3.98 -2.72
C ASP A 143 19.03 -5.48 -2.47
N HIS A 144 17.86 -5.98 -2.88
CA HIS A 144 17.37 -7.31 -2.50
C HIS A 144 16.72 -8.07 -3.68
N TRP A 145 17.29 -7.99 -4.88
CA TRP A 145 16.69 -8.49 -6.14
C TRP A 145 16.03 -9.86 -6.06
N GLU A 146 16.70 -10.85 -5.47
CA GLU A 146 16.21 -12.23 -5.36
C GLU A 146 15.08 -12.42 -4.34
N ARG A 147 15.04 -11.58 -3.31
CA ARG A 147 14.12 -11.72 -2.16
C ARG A 147 12.98 -10.71 -2.19
N TRP A 148 13.16 -9.59 -2.89
CA TRP A 148 12.17 -8.53 -3.04
C TRP A 148 11.33 -8.77 -4.28
N ARG A 149 10.19 -9.41 -4.04
CA ARG A 149 9.23 -9.76 -5.08
C ARG A 149 8.60 -8.51 -5.69
N HIS A 150 8.55 -8.47 -7.02
CA HIS A 150 7.87 -7.41 -7.77
C HIS A 150 6.33 -7.57 -7.76
N LEU A 151 5.61 -6.56 -8.25
CA LEU A 151 4.16 -6.43 -8.08
C LEU A 151 3.33 -7.64 -8.57
N PHE A 152 3.73 -8.27 -9.67
CA PHE A 152 3.05 -9.46 -10.21
C PHE A 152 3.16 -10.73 -9.36
N HIS A 153 3.91 -10.72 -8.25
CA HIS A 153 3.92 -11.81 -7.27
C HIS A 153 2.81 -11.71 -6.22
N TYR A 154 1.97 -10.68 -6.29
CA TYR A 154 0.92 -10.40 -5.32
C TYR A 154 -0.46 -10.47 -5.98
N PRO A 155 -1.47 -10.98 -5.26
CA PRO A 155 -2.81 -11.18 -5.82
C PRO A 155 -3.40 -9.85 -6.30
N PRO A 156 -4.04 -9.82 -7.49
CA PRO A 156 -4.75 -8.63 -7.96
C PRO A 156 -5.83 -8.23 -6.96
N TRP A 157 -5.99 -6.92 -6.79
CA TRP A 157 -6.99 -6.33 -5.93
C TRP A 157 -7.47 -5.01 -6.48
N SER A 158 -8.75 -4.72 -6.26
CA SER A 158 -9.39 -3.44 -6.61
C SER A 158 -10.56 -3.21 -5.66
N GLU A 159 -11.14 -2.00 -5.66
CA GLU A 159 -12.36 -1.71 -4.87
C GLU A 159 -13.56 -2.55 -5.32
N GLY A 160 -13.55 -3.06 -6.56
CA GLY A 160 -14.58 -3.94 -7.11
C GLY A 160 -14.45 -5.41 -6.72
N ALA A 161 -13.37 -5.81 -6.02
CA ALA A 161 -13.16 -7.21 -5.64
C ALA A 161 -14.28 -7.73 -4.72
N SER A 162 -14.97 -8.79 -5.16
CA SER A 162 -16.08 -9.42 -4.41
C SER A 162 -15.71 -10.76 -3.77
N THR A 163 -14.56 -11.32 -4.15
CA THR A 163 -14.08 -12.63 -3.69
C THR A 163 -12.59 -12.59 -3.39
N LEU A 164 -12.15 -13.36 -2.40
CA LEU A 164 -10.74 -13.47 -2.04
C LEU A 164 -9.97 -14.39 -2.97
N HIS A 165 -8.77 -13.96 -3.36
CA HIS A 165 -7.80 -14.82 -4.05
C HIS A 165 -7.31 -15.95 -3.11
N PRO A 166 -7.03 -17.18 -3.59
CA PRO A 166 -6.54 -18.29 -2.76
C PRO A 166 -5.33 -17.96 -1.87
N ILE A 167 -4.39 -17.17 -2.38
CA ILE A 167 -3.23 -16.68 -1.60
C ILE A 167 -3.68 -15.84 -0.40
N ILE A 168 -4.68 -14.97 -0.58
CA ILE A 168 -5.20 -14.11 0.50
C ILE A 168 -5.86 -14.97 1.57
N ILE A 169 -6.65 -15.97 1.15
CA ILE A 169 -7.31 -16.93 2.03
C ILE A 169 -6.26 -17.70 2.86
N GLU A 170 -5.19 -18.17 2.22
CA GLU A 170 -4.13 -18.92 2.89
C GLU A 170 -3.39 -18.06 3.92
N ASN A 171 -3.11 -16.80 3.59
CA ASN A 171 -2.52 -15.85 4.54
C ASN A 171 -3.45 -15.57 5.73
N LEU A 172 -4.76 -15.46 5.50
CA LEU A 172 -5.75 -15.24 6.57
C LEU A 172 -5.83 -16.44 7.53
N ARG A 173 -5.65 -17.67 7.06
CA ARG A 173 -5.55 -18.87 7.91
C ARG A 173 -4.35 -18.82 8.85
N HIS A 174 -3.31 -18.07 8.50
CA HIS A 174 -2.12 -17.82 9.30
C HIS A 174 -2.17 -16.50 10.08
N GLU A 175 -3.38 -15.94 10.29
CA GLU A 175 -3.61 -14.70 11.05
C GLU A 175 -2.91 -13.46 10.47
N ARG A 176 -2.56 -13.48 9.18
CA ARG A 176 -1.96 -12.33 8.47
C ARG A 176 -3.05 -11.42 7.94
N SER A 177 -3.51 -10.49 8.78
CA SER A 177 -4.56 -9.53 8.44
C SER A 177 -4.10 -8.44 7.46
N ILE A 178 -2.85 -7.99 7.56
CA ILE A 178 -2.30 -6.99 6.63
C ILE A 178 -1.48 -7.69 5.56
N GLN A 179 -1.85 -7.47 4.31
CA GLN A 179 -1.25 -8.16 3.17
C GLN A 179 -0.92 -7.18 2.05
N ILE A 180 0.13 -7.49 1.30
CA ILE A 180 0.46 -6.80 0.06
C ILE A 180 -0.42 -7.38 -1.04
N VAL A 181 -0.96 -6.50 -1.88
CA VAL A 181 -1.77 -6.84 -3.04
C VAL A 181 -1.23 -6.12 -4.28
N ARG A 182 -1.63 -6.55 -5.47
CA ARG A 182 -1.39 -5.80 -6.71
C ARG A 182 -2.59 -4.89 -6.98
N ASP A 183 -2.36 -3.59 -6.90
CA ASP A 183 -3.37 -2.54 -7.12
C ASP A 183 -3.16 -1.94 -8.51
N GLY A 184 -3.70 -2.60 -9.52
CA GLY A 184 -3.41 -2.28 -10.91
C GLY A 184 -1.96 -2.62 -11.32
N LEU A 185 -1.21 -1.59 -11.73
CA LEU A 185 0.22 -1.68 -12.06
C LEU A 185 1.15 -1.23 -10.92
N GLN A 186 0.62 -1.04 -9.70
CA GLN A 186 1.43 -0.73 -8.52
C GLN A 186 1.19 -1.73 -7.38
N LEU A 187 2.01 -1.64 -6.34
CA LEU A 187 1.77 -2.38 -5.10
C LEU A 187 0.72 -1.67 -4.24
N GLY A 188 -0.16 -2.47 -3.66
CA GLY A 188 -1.21 -2.12 -2.71
C GLY A 188 -0.92 -2.70 -1.33
N VAL A 189 -1.51 -2.13 -0.29
CA VAL A 189 -1.67 -2.81 1.02
C VAL A 189 -3.14 -2.91 1.34
N ALA A 190 -3.58 -4.09 1.79
CA ALA A 190 -4.95 -4.35 2.22
C ALA A 190 -4.96 -4.90 3.66
N VAL A 191 -5.83 -4.32 4.49
CA VAL A 191 -6.11 -4.75 5.85
C VAL A 191 -7.40 -5.54 5.84
N PHE A 192 -7.27 -6.87 5.88
CA PHE A 192 -8.36 -7.82 5.87
C PHE A 192 -8.84 -8.15 7.29
N ARG A 193 -10.15 -8.07 7.50
CA ARG A 193 -10.79 -8.48 8.74
C ARG A 193 -11.95 -9.45 8.50
N PRO A 194 -11.79 -10.73 8.88
CA PRO A 194 -12.91 -11.64 8.96
C PRO A 194 -13.94 -11.15 9.98
N ALA A 195 -15.22 -11.13 9.60
CA ALA A 195 -16.33 -10.77 10.47
C ALA A 195 -17.61 -11.52 10.03
N LEU A 196 -18.46 -11.84 11.00
CA LEU A 196 -19.76 -12.44 10.73
C LEU A 196 -20.75 -11.34 10.26
N PRO A 197 -21.67 -11.64 9.33
CA PRO A 197 -22.72 -10.69 8.94
C PRO A 197 -23.57 -10.21 10.12
N SER A 198 -23.69 -11.03 11.17
CA SER A 198 -24.38 -10.66 12.42
C SER A 198 -23.72 -9.51 13.18
N HIS A 199 -22.45 -9.19 12.91
CA HIS A 199 -21.81 -7.99 13.44
C HIS A 199 -22.34 -6.70 12.81
N PHE A 200 -23.05 -6.80 11.67
CA PHE A 200 -23.56 -5.68 10.90
C PHE A 200 -25.07 -5.86 10.68
N PRO A 201 -25.91 -5.71 11.72
CA PRO A 201 -27.35 -5.99 11.61
C PRO A 201 -28.08 -5.11 10.59
N LYS A 202 -27.55 -3.90 10.31
CA LYS A 202 -28.06 -2.97 9.28
C LYS A 202 -27.42 -3.20 7.89
N GLY A 203 -26.56 -4.21 7.77
CA GLY A 203 -25.74 -4.46 6.58
C GLY A 203 -24.55 -3.52 6.45
N LEU A 204 -23.65 -3.83 5.51
CA LEU A 204 -22.53 -2.98 5.12
C LEU A 204 -22.84 -2.32 3.77
N SER A 205 -22.41 -1.07 3.60
CA SER A 205 -22.55 -0.33 2.34
C SER A 205 -21.22 0.33 1.97
N PRO A 206 -20.84 0.37 0.67
CA PRO A 206 -19.64 1.09 0.21
C PRO A 206 -19.61 2.58 0.62
N ALA A 207 -20.78 3.19 0.81
CA ALA A 207 -20.91 4.57 1.24
C ALA A 207 -20.44 4.81 2.70
N MET A 208 -20.42 3.77 3.54
CA MET A 208 -20.05 3.89 4.95
C MET A 208 -18.63 4.43 5.10
N ARG A 209 -18.46 5.33 6.07
CA ARG A 209 -17.15 5.87 6.42
C ARG A 209 -16.31 4.79 7.09
N CYS A 210 -15.02 4.80 6.80
CA CYS A 210 -14.06 3.96 7.49
C CYS A 210 -12.85 4.77 7.92
N LYS A 211 -12.14 4.23 8.91
CA LYS A 211 -10.91 4.81 9.44
C LYS A 211 -9.95 3.70 9.80
N TRP A 212 -8.68 3.88 9.44
CA TRP A 212 -7.59 3.08 9.97
C TRP A 212 -6.80 3.94 10.95
N GLU A 213 -6.73 3.51 12.20
CA GLU A 213 -6.06 4.20 13.30
C GLU A 213 -4.96 3.29 13.86
N THR A 214 -3.84 3.86 14.28
CA THR A 214 -2.71 3.11 14.84
C THR A 214 -2.42 3.59 16.25
N VAL A 215 -1.92 2.72 17.14
CA VAL A 215 -1.49 3.10 18.49
C VAL A 215 -0.23 2.33 18.80
N LEU A 216 0.86 3.05 19.05
CA LEU A 216 2.08 2.44 19.57
C LEU A 216 2.00 2.42 21.09
N SER A 217 1.98 1.21 21.64
CA SER A 217 1.90 0.99 23.08
C SER A 217 3.22 0.48 23.61
N GLU A 218 3.77 1.23 24.57
CA GLU A 218 4.95 0.83 25.32
C GLU A 218 4.51 -0.15 26.42
N THR A 219 4.82 -1.43 26.27
CA THR A 219 4.43 -2.49 27.22
C THR A 219 5.64 -2.99 28.00
N PRO A 220 5.45 -3.64 29.19
CA PRO A 220 6.54 -4.30 29.91
C PRO A 220 7.25 -5.40 29.11
N TYR A 221 6.62 -5.90 28.04
CA TYR A 221 7.15 -6.92 27.14
C TYR A 221 7.73 -6.34 25.83
N GLY A 222 7.78 -5.00 25.75
CA GLY A 222 8.27 -4.21 24.64
C GLY A 222 7.18 -3.50 23.83
N PRO A 223 7.54 -2.52 22.98
CA PRO A 223 6.59 -1.86 22.10
C PRO A 223 5.82 -2.82 21.20
N ILE A 224 4.53 -2.52 21.04
CA ILE A 224 3.65 -3.16 20.08
C ILE A 224 2.82 -2.09 19.36
N LEU A 225 2.63 -2.28 18.06
CA LEU A 225 1.77 -1.41 17.28
C LEU A 225 0.38 -2.05 17.18
N ALA A 226 -0.55 -1.58 17.99
CA ALA A 226 -1.96 -1.88 17.81
C ALA A 226 -2.50 -1.07 16.61
N HIS A 227 -3.42 -1.65 15.84
CA HIS A 227 -4.13 -0.94 14.80
C HIS A 227 -5.60 -1.28 14.82
N TYR A 228 -6.41 -0.32 14.40
CA TYR A 228 -7.85 -0.35 14.49
C TYR A 228 -8.48 -0.04 13.15
N ILE A 229 -9.42 -0.87 12.74
CA ILE A 229 -10.37 -0.54 11.68
C ILE A 229 -11.65 -0.07 12.36
N LEU A 230 -12.16 1.09 11.95
CA LEU A 230 -13.50 1.56 12.27
C LEU A 230 -14.34 1.59 11.00
N ILE A 231 -15.59 1.15 11.09
CA ILE A 231 -16.60 1.31 10.04
C ILE A 231 -17.84 1.93 10.69
N GLU A 232 -18.35 3.01 10.11
CA GLU A 232 -19.54 3.72 10.61
C GLU A 232 -20.82 3.01 10.13
N ASP A 233 -21.01 1.78 10.58
CA ASP A 233 -22.23 0.99 10.34
C ASP A 233 -23.37 1.40 11.28
N ASP A 234 -23.04 1.79 12.52
CA ASP A 234 -23.91 2.46 13.47
C ASP A 234 -23.24 3.76 13.98
N PRO A 235 -23.86 4.94 13.80
CA PRO A 235 -23.30 6.20 14.29
C PRO A 235 -23.07 6.26 15.82
N VAL A 236 -23.82 5.49 16.60
CA VAL A 236 -23.69 5.44 18.07
C VAL A 236 -22.59 4.48 18.50
N ASN A 237 -22.46 3.35 17.80
CA ASN A 237 -21.49 2.32 18.12
C ASN A 237 -20.89 1.70 16.85
N PRO A 238 -19.92 2.38 16.20
CA PRO A 238 -19.34 1.89 14.98
C PRO A 238 -18.61 0.57 15.24
N PHE A 239 -18.61 -0.30 14.23
CA PHE A 239 -17.80 -1.51 14.23
C PHE A 239 -16.33 -1.15 14.43
N ARG A 240 -15.70 -1.84 15.38
CA ARG A 240 -14.28 -1.72 15.68
C ARG A 240 -13.62 -3.09 15.60
N ALA A 241 -12.51 -3.18 14.89
CA ALA A 241 -11.67 -4.37 14.86
C ALA A 241 -10.24 -4.00 15.22
N GLU A 242 -9.68 -4.75 16.18
CA GLU A 242 -8.29 -4.63 16.61
C GLU A 242 -7.40 -5.67 15.91
N GLY A 243 -6.19 -5.26 15.60
CA GLY A 243 -5.08 -6.11 15.21
C GLY A 243 -3.76 -5.58 15.73
N PHE A 244 -2.72 -6.40 15.62
CA PHE A 244 -1.40 -6.09 16.17
C PHE A 244 -0.31 -6.32 15.14
N ILE A 245 0.64 -5.39 15.10
CA ILE A 245 1.83 -5.42 14.28
C ILE A 245 3.04 -5.46 15.23
N PRO A 246 3.89 -6.50 15.16
CA PRO A 246 5.10 -6.53 15.97
C PRO A 246 6.06 -5.40 15.59
N ALA A 247 6.54 -4.65 16.58
CA ALA A 247 7.52 -3.57 16.40
C ALA A 247 8.94 -4.13 16.29
N LEU A 248 9.22 -4.88 15.21
CA LEU A 248 10.44 -5.67 15.08
C LEU A 248 11.17 -5.39 13.77
N ARG A 249 12.47 -5.08 13.88
CA ARG A 249 13.39 -5.07 12.74
C ARG A 249 13.88 -6.51 12.46
N PRO A 250 13.59 -7.09 11.28
CA PRO A 250 13.98 -8.46 10.98
C PRO A 250 15.50 -8.57 10.76
N LYS A 251 16.07 -9.75 11.01
CA LYS A 251 17.49 -10.06 10.69
C LYS A 251 17.73 -10.14 9.19
N GLU A 252 16.78 -10.74 8.47
CA GLU A 252 16.82 -10.92 7.02
C GLU A 252 15.75 -10.06 6.35
N VAL A 253 15.97 -9.70 5.09
CA VAL A 253 14.94 -9.01 4.30
C VAL A 253 13.73 -9.94 4.13
N ASN A 254 12.57 -9.41 4.51
CA ASN A 254 11.29 -10.06 4.32
C ASN A 254 10.24 -8.97 4.02
N PRO A 255 9.77 -8.84 2.76
CA PRO A 255 8.81 -7.81 2.35
C PRO A 255 7.52 -7.81 3.16
N MET A 256 7.17 -8.95 3.77
CA MET A 256 5.96 -9.14 4.59
C MET A 256 6.20 -8.90 6.08
N SER A 257 7.43 -8.66 6.51
CA SER A 257 7.69 -8.33 7.92
C SER A 257 7.13 -6.95 8.24
N SER A 258 6.72 -6.77 9.49
CA SER A 258 6.16 -5.51 9.99
C SER A 258 7.01 -4.30 9.71
N TYR A 259 8.35 -4.42 9.83
CA TYR A 259 9.26 -3.32 9.50
C TYR A 259 9.13 -2.85 8.05
N TRP A 260 9.23 -3.77 7.09
CA TRP A 260 9.17 -3.43 5.68
C TRP A 260 7.77 -3.03 5.21
N LEU A 261 6.74 -3.61 5.83
CA LEU A 261 5.35 -3.22 5.61
C LEU A 261 5.09 -1.77 6.06
N MET A 262 5.67 -1.35 7.19
CA MET A 262 5.53 0.04 7.68
C MET A 262 6.27 1.04 6.79
N HIS A 263 7.48 0.72 6.31
CA HIS A 263 8.17 1.53 5.30
C HIS A 263 7.33 1.67 4.02
N ARG A 264 6.72 0.58 3.54
CA ARG A 264 5.83 0.60 2.38
C ARG A 264 4.60 1.48 2.63
N LEU A 265 3.93 1.32 3.77
CA LEU A 265 2.76 2.13 4.13
C LEU A 265 3.10 3.63 4.18
N LEU A 266 4.31 3.99 4.61
CA LEU A 266 4.76 5.38 4.60
C LEU A 266 5.01 5.92 3.18
N ALA A 267 5.48 5.06 2.27
CA ALA A 267 5.70 5.41 0.86
C ALA A 267 4.41 5.47 0.03
N MET A 268 3.27 5.06 0.59
CA MET A 268 2.00 4.92 -0.14
C MET A 268 0.94 5.93 0.30
N PRO A 269 -0.01 6.29 -0.58
CA PRO A 269 -1.05 7.26 -0.24
C PRO A 269 -2.30 6.66 0.38
N SER A 270 -2.48 5.34 0.29
CA SER A 270 -3.70 4.66 0.74
C SER A 270 -3.46 3.18 1.05
N CYS A 271 -4.43 2.57 1.72
CA CYS A 271 -4.60 1.13 1.80
C CYS A 271 -6.06 0.74 1.54
N PHE A 272 -6.35 -0.54 1.41
CA PHE A 272 -7.71 -1.06 1.41
C PHE A 272 -8.11 -1.51 2.81
N ILE A 273 -9.32 -1.15 3.23
CA ILE A 273 -9.98 -1.73 4.41
C ILE A 273 -11.00 -2.74 3.90
N VAL A 274 -10.82 -4.00 4.28
CA VAL A 274 -11.61 -5.12 3.73
C VAL A 274 -12.25 -5.91 4.87
N ILE A 275 -13.58 -6.06 4.82
CA ILE A 275 -14.33 -6.98 5.68
C ILE A 275 -14.71 -8.21 4.87
N THR A 276 -14.48 -9.39 5.43
CA THR A 276 -14.70 -10.66 4.74
C THR A 276 -15.55 -11.61 5.57
N ASN A 277 -16.28 -12.50 4.89
CA ASN A 277 -16.93 -13.65 5.51
C ASN A 277 -16.63 -14.89 4.66
N GLY A 278 -15.76 -15.76 5.17
CA GLY A 278 -15.14 -16.80 4.37
C GLY A 278 -14.40 -16.20 3.17
N GLN A 279 -14.75 -16.63 1.96
CA GLN A 279 -14.15 -16.12 0.73
C GLN A 279 -14.86 -14.88 0.18
N ARG A 280 -16.02 -14.51 0.73
CA ARG A 280 -16.82 -13.37 0.23
C ARG A 280 -16.31 -12.08 0.84
N VAL A 281 -16.22 -11.05 0.02
CA VAL A 281 -15.94 -9.68 0.45
C VAL A 281 -17.27 -9.00 0.79
N LEU A 282 -17.40 -8.51 2.02
CA LEU A 282 -18.59 -7.82 2.52
C LEU A 282 -18.47 -6.30 2.44
N TYR A 283 -17.25 -5.78 2.59
CA TYR A 283 -16.91 -4.37 2.47
C TYR A 283 -15.49 -4.26 1.97
N ASN A 284 -15.25 -3.34 1.04
CA ASN A 284 -13.95 -3.09 0.46
C ASN A 284 -13.90 -1.62 0.07
N LYS A 285 -12.99 -0.87 0.70
CA LYS A 285 -12.87 0.56 0.45
C LYS A 285 -11.43 0.99 0.51
N ARG A 286 -11.03 1.82 -0.46
CA ARG A 286 -9.75 2.51 -0.39
C ARG A 286 -9.81 3.60 0.69
N TYR A 287 -8.94 3.47 1.68
CA TYR A 287 -8.73 4.47 2.72
C TYR A 287 -7.48 5.28 2.40
N VAL A 288 -7.68 6.52 1.95
CA VAL A 288 -6.59 7.48 1.69
C VAL A 288 -6.08 8.02 3.02
N PHE A 289 -4.77 7.98 3.21
CA PHE A 289 -4.17 8.37 4.49
C PHE A 289 -4.27 9.88 4.73
N PRO A 290 -4.89 10.31 5.84
CA PRO A 290 -4.78 11.70 6.26
C PRO A 290 -3.35 12.02 6.69
N GLU A 291 -2.97 13.29 6.61
CA GLU A 291 -1.61 13.73 6.95
C GLU A 291 -1.22 13.41 8.40
N THR A 292 -2.19 13.48 9.30
CA THR A 292 -2.03 13.09 10.72
C THR A 292 -1.59 11.65 10.87
N LEU A 293 -2.16 10.73 10.08
CA LEU A 293 -1.78 9.32 10.09
C LEU A 293 -0.37 9.14 9.49
N ARG A 294 -0.03 9.82 8.40
CA ARG A 294 1.31 9.72 7.79
C ARG A 294 2.41 10.17 8.75
N THR A 295 2.21 11.33 9.40
CA THR A 295 3.12 11.85 10.42
C THR A 295 3.28 10.85 11.57
N LYS A 296 2.17 10.23 12.00
CA LYS A 296 2.18 9.20 13.04
C LYS A 296 2.93 7.94 12.62
N LEU A 297 2.69 7.43 11.40
CA LEU A 297 3.40 6.27 10.85
C LEU A 297 4.91 6.53 10.75
N LYS A 298 5.31 7.74 10.34
CA LYS A 298 6.74 8.15 10.32
C LYS A 298 7.36 8.10 11.71
N SER A 299 6.69 8.71 12.71
CA SER A 299 7.16 8.69 14.09
C SER A 299 7.27 7.27 14.67
N ILE A 300 6.32 6.38 14.35
CA ILE A 300 6.37 4.97 14.75
C ILE A 300 7.57 4.27 14.11
N LEU A 301 7.84 4.54 12.83
CA LEU A 301 8.93 3.92 12.10
C LEU A 301 10.30 4.34 12.62
N ASP A 302 10.46 5.63 12.96
CA ASP A 302 11.69 6.15 13.58
C ASP A 302 11.97 5.43 14.91
N LYS A 303 10.93 5.14 15.70
CA LYS A 303 11.07 4.31 16.92
C LYS A 303 11.47 2.87 16.60
N PHE A 304 10.86 2.23 15.60
CA PHE A 304 11.22 0.85 15.20
C PHE A 304 12.70 0.74 14.81
N ALA A 305 13.27 1.79 14.22
CA ALA A 305 14.70 1.81 13.85
C ALA A 305 15.63 1.80 15.06
N SER A 306 15.17 2.31 16.21
CA SER A 306 15.94 2.37 17.47
C SER A 306 15.82 1.13 18.37
N GLU A 307 14.83 0.25 18.12
CA GLU A 307 14.57 -0.92 18.97
C GLU A 307 15.56 -2.08 18.72
N PRO A 308 15.89 -2.88 19.77
CA PRO A 308 16.79 -4.02 19.64
C PRO A 308 16.23 -5.10 18.68
N LYS A 309 17.15 -5.88 18.09
CA LYS A 309 16.82 -6.97 17.16
C LYS A 309 15.97 -8.04 17.85
N GLU A 310 14.87 -8.40 17.18
CA GLU A 310 14.03 -9.59 17.37
C GLU A 310 13.62 -9.93 18.82
N ARG A 311 12.35 -9.65 19.16
CA ARG A 311 11.70 -10.29 20.32
C ARG A 311 10.93 -11.52 19.85
N GLY A 312 11.00 -12.60 20.62
CA GLY A 312 10.31 -13.85 20.29
C GLY A 312 8.78 -13.70 20.29
N ILE A 313 8.09 -14.63 19.61
CA ILE A 313 6.63 -14.64 19.48
C ILE A 313 5.89 -14.59 20.83
N GLU A 314 6.50 -15.15 21.87
CA GLU A 314 5.95 -15.13 23.23
C GLU A 314 5.92 -13.73 23.84
N ALA A 315 6.97 -12.93 23.63
CA ALA A 315 7.00 -11.53 24.09
C ALA A 315 5.96 -10.70 23.35
N PHE A 316 5.78 -10.93 22.04
CA PHE A 316 4.74 -10.27 21.25
C PHE A 316 3.33 -10.61 21.78
N ARG A 317 3.04 -11.89 22.06
CA ARG A 317 1.75 -12.31 22.64
C ARG A 317 1.48 -11.66 24.00
N LYS A 318 2.50 -11.58 24.86
CA LYS A 318 2.39 -10.91 26.17
C LYS A 318 2.18 -9.40 26.02
N ALA A 319 2.87 -8.74 25.10
CA ALA A 319 2.68 -7.33 24.79
C ALA A 319 1.25 -7.04 24.28
N ALA A 320 0.75 -7.86 23.35
CA ALA A 320 -0.62 -7.77 22.84
C ALA A 320 -1.66 -7.93 23.95
N LYS A 321 -1.51 -8.98 24.77
CA LYS A 321 -2.40 -9.21 25.92
C LYS A 321 -2.37 -8.03 26.90
N TRP A 322 -1.18 -7.53 27.25
CA TRP A 322 -1.05 -6.38 28.13
C TRP A 322 -1.76 -5.15 27.56
N HIS A 323 -1.58 -4.86 26.27
CA HIS A 323 -2.28 -3.77 25.59
C HIS A 323 -3.80 -3.91 25.71
N MET A 324 -4.35 -5.10 25.42
CA MET A 324 -5.78 -5.36 25.51
C MET A 324 -6.35 -5.13 26.91
N GLU A 325 -5.57 -5.41 27.96
CA GLU A 325 -5.98 -5.24 29.36
C GLU A 325 -5.89 -3.79 29.85
N HIS A 326 -5.03 -2.96 29.25
CA HIS A 326 -4.69 -1.63 29.78
C HIS A 326 -5.10 -0.46 28.85
N PHE A 327 -5.42 -0.73 27.59
CA PHE A 327 -5.79 0.31 26.63
C PHE A 327 -7.29 0.56 26.61
N ASP A 328 -7.71 1.81 26.81
CA ASP A 328 -9.12 2.19 26.70
C ASP A 328 -9.55 2.33 25.24
N MET A 329 -10.21 1.28 24.73
CA MET A 329 -10.81 1.24 23.39
C MET A 329 -11.81 2.36 23.11
N LYS A 330 -12.39 3.00 24.13
CA LYS A 330 -13.32 4.14 23.94
C LYS A 330 -12.63 5.39 23.42
N THR A 331 -11.29 5.45 23.45
CA THR A 331 -10.50 6.53 22.86
C THR A 331 -10.46 6.46 21.33
N ILE A 332 -10.74 5.28 20.75
CA ILE A 332 -10.74 5.05 19.31
C ILE A 332 -12.10 5.42 18.72
N ARG A 333 -12.15 6.58 18.05
CA ARG A 333 -13.36 7.20 17.47
C ARG A 333 -13.12 7.74 16.07
N PHE A 334 -14.19 8.04 15.34
CA PHE A 334 -14.12 8.73 14.05
C PHE A 334 -13.44 10.08 14.17
#